data_AF-A0A422ZM30-F1
#
_entry.id   AF-A0A422ZM30-F1
#
_cell.length_a   1.000
_cell.length_b   1.000
_cell.length_c   1.000
_cell.angle_alpha   90.00
_cell.angle_beta   90.00
_cell.angle_gamma   90.00
#
_symmetry.space_group_name_H-M   'P 1'
#
loop_
_entity.id
_entity.type
_entity.pdbx_description
1 polymer ?
#
loop_
_entity_poly.entity_id
_entity_poly.type
_entity_poly.pdbx_seq_one_letter_code
_entity_poly.pdbx_strand_id
1 'polypeptide(L)'
;DTSATIYNPVWNRGFNWVQTLTQDVQFTSSAANLSTLNRGDKIRLYLTQDATGGRVVTFSTAFKFPVAWVNGGTAAQHTIGEFVYDGQFLVLERANVWY
;
A
#
# COMPACT_ATOMS: atom_id res chain seq x y z
N ASP A 1 -19.46 -9.47 -8.34
CA ASP A 1 -18.54 -8.59 -9.05
C ASP A 1 -18.35 -7.35 -8.21
N THR A 2 -17.36 -7.35 -7.32
CA THR A 2 -17.04 -6.18 -6.50
C THR A 2 -15.68 -5.69 -6.97
N SER A 3 -15.70 -4.74 -7.90
CA SER A 3 -14.48 -4.08 -8.35
C SER A 3 -13.77 -3.43 -7.16
N ALA A 4 -12.46 -3.64 -7.05
CA ALA A 4 -11.67 -3.03 -5.99
C ALA A 4 -11.71 -1.49 -6.10
N THR A 5 -11.73 -0.79 -4.97
CA THR A 5 -11.56 0.68 -4.98
C THR A 5 -10.11 1.02 -5.30
N ILE A 6 -9.91 1.90 -6.29
CA ILE A 6 -8.59 2.30 -6.75
C ILE A 6 -8.18 3.61 -6.06
N TYR A 7 -7.04 3.59 -5.37
CA TYR A 7 -6.41 4.76 -4.77
C TYR A 7 -5.18 5.17 -5.57
N ASN A 8 -5.10 6.46 -5.93
CA ASN A 8 -3.95 7.07 -6.60
C ASN A 8 -3.62 8.45 -5.97
N PRO A 9 -3.23 8.50 -4.69
CA PRO A 9 -2.90 9.76 -4.04
C PRO A 9 -1.60 10.35 -4.62
N VAL A 10 -1.42 11.66 -4.41
CA VAL A 10 -0.12 12.30 -4.67
C VAL A 10 0.84 11.89 -3.55
N TRP A 11 1.78 11.01 -3.87
CA TRP A 11 2.78 10.53 -2.93
C TRP A 11 3.80 11.62 -2.61
N ASN A 12 4.19 11.72 -1.33
CA ASN A 12 5.18 12.69 -0.86
C ASN A 12 6.09 12.03 0.19
N ARG A 13 7.25 12.64 0.46
CA ARG A 13 8.15 12.18 1.52
C ARG A 13 7.43 12.12 2.87
N GLY A 14 7.48 10.96 3.53
CA GLY A 14 6.87 10.76 4.84
C GLY A 14 5.34 10.61 4.78
N PHE A 15 4.78 10.41 3.59
CA PHE A 15 3.34 10.22 3.43
C PHE A 15 2.88 8.94 4.15
N ASN A 16 1.90 9.09 5.03
CA ASN A 16 1.28 7.99 5.78
C ASN A 16 -0.18 7.87 5.37
N TRP A 17 -0.52 6.77 4.70
CA TRP A 17 -1.90 6.40 4.44
C TRP A 17 -2.42 5.56 5.60
N VAL A 18 -3.56 5.92 6.17
CA VAL A 18 -4.20 5.17 7.25
C VAL A 18 -5.65 4.89 6.86
N GLN A 19 -6.02 3.61 6.84
CA GLN A 19 -7.37 3.23 6.41
C GLN A 19 -7.84 1.91 7.01
N THR A 20 -9.13 1.85 7.37
CA THR A 20 -9.87 0.60 7.53
C THR A 20 -10.45 0.18 6.19
N LEU A 21 -10.13 -1.04 5.76
CA LEU A 21 -10.55 -1.60 4.48
C LEU A 21 -11.98 -2.13 4.61
N THR A 22 -12.93 -1.50 3.92
CA THR A 22 -14.34 -1.94 3.88
C THR A 22 -14.68 -2.75 2.62
N GLN A 23 -13.71 -2.86 1.72
CA GLN A 23 -13.79 -3.55 0.43
C GLN A 23 -12.38 -3.82 -0.06
N ASP A 24 -12.26 -4.61 -1.13
CA ASP A 24 -10.98 -4.80 -1.81
C ASP A 24 -10.46 -3.47 -2.36
N VAL A 25 -9.15 -3.30 -2.32
CA VAL A 25 -8.48 -2.05 -2.72
C VAL A 25 -7.32 -2.31 -3.66
N GLN A 26 -7.04 -1.31 -4.49
CA GLN A 26 -5.84 -1.26 -5.30
C GLN A 26 -5.11 0.06 -5.08
N PHE A 27 -3.84 0.00 -4.72
CA PHE A 27 -2.97 1.17 -4.68
C PHE A 27 -2.24 1.33 -6.02
N THR A 28 -2.32 2.51 -6.59
CA THR A 28 -1.70 2.84 -7.88
C THR A 28 -0.82 4.09 -7.75
N SER A 29 0.08 4.25 -8.70
CA SER A 29 0.83 5.49 -8.86
C SER A 29 1.04 5.79 -10.33
N SER A 30 0.74 7.03 -10.72
CA SER A 30 1.09 7.54 -12.05
C SER A 30 2.56 7.99 -12.10
N ALA A 31 3.10 8.14 -13.31
CA ALA A 31 4.44 8.73 -13.50
C ALA A 31 4.51 10.17 -12.94
N ALA A 32 3.43 10.94 -13.07
CA ALA A 32 3.34 12.29 -12.50
C ALA A 32 3.42 12.26 -10.96
N ASN A 33 2.73 11.32 -10.32
CA ASN A 33 2.78 11.17 -8.86
C ASN A 33 4.15 10.67 -8.36
N LEU A 34 4.90 9.93 -9.16
CA LEU A 34 6.26 9.52 -8.79
C LEU A 34 7.28 10.65 -9.00
N SER A 35 7.04 11.53 -9.98
CA SER A 35 7.93 12.67 -10.25
C SER A 35 8.00 13.71 -9.13
N THR A 36 7.09 13.65 -8.14
CA THR A 36 7.13 14.50 -6.93
C THR A 36 8.08 13.96 -5.86
N LEU A 37 8.55 12.71 -5.99
CA LEU A 37 9.41 12.04 -5.03
C LEU A 37 10.89 12.13 -5.43
N ASN A 38 11.75 12.21 -4.43
CA ASN A 38 13.19 12.02 -4.57
C ASN A 38 13.57 10.58 -4.19
N ARG A 39 14.63 10.05 -4.80
CA ARG A 39 15.17 8.74 -4.41
C ARG A 39 15.45 8.70 -2.91
N GLY A 40 14.97 7.66 -2.24
CA GLY A 40 15.06 7.48 -0.78
C GLY A 40 13.84 8.00 -0.02
N ASP A 41 12.91 8.72 -0.67
CA ASP A 41 11.67 9.14 -0.03
C ASP A 41 10.83 7.91 0.34
N LYS A 42 10.30 7.96 1.57
CA LYS A 42 9.52 6.86 2.15
C LYS A 42 8.04 7.20 2.18
N ILE A 43 7.21 6.21 1.87
CA ILE A 43 5.77 6.25 2.12
C ILE A 43 5.38 5.04 2.97
N ARG A 44 4.33 5.18 3.79
CA ARG A 44 3.81 4.10 4.62
C ARG A 44 2.32 3.93 4.40
N LEU A 45 1.90 2.68 4.35
CA LEU A 45 0.50 2.30 4.39
C LEU A 45 0.24 1.64 5.74
N TYR A 46 -0.84 2.03 6.41
CA TYR A 46 -1.38 1.41 7.62
C TYR A 46 -2.82 0.99 7.32
N LEU A 47 -3.03 -0.30 7.14
CA LEU A 47 -4.29 -0.86 6.69
C LEU A 47 -4.89 -1.72 7.81
N THR A 48 -6.17 -1.55 8.10
CA THR A 48 -6.90 -2.34 9.09
C THR A 48 -8.01 -3.12 8.41
N GLN A 49 -8.13 -4.42 8.70
CA GLN A 49 -9.22 -5.24 8.16
C GLN A 49 -10.53 -5.00 8.92
N ASP A 50 -11.65 -4.93 8.21
CA ASP A 50 -12.98 -4.79 8.83
C ASP A 50 -13.67 -6.13 9.12
N ALA A 51 -13.24 -7.22 8.47
CA ALA A 51 -13.96 -8.49 8.47
C ALA A 51 -13.05 -9.73 8.42
N THR A 52 -13.58 -10.84 8.92
CA THR A 52 -12.99 -12.18 8.74
C THR A 52 -13.06 -12.61 7.27
N GLY A 53 -11.97 -13.17 6.76
CA GLY A 53 -11.76 -13.39 5.33
C GLY A 53 -10.94 -12.26 4.68
N GLY A 54 -10.86 -11.11 5.35
CA GLY A 54 -10.07 -9.96 4.92
C GLY A 54 -10.56 -9.31 3.63
N ARG A 55 -9.92 -8.19 3.31
CA ARG A 55 -10.01 -7.49 2.03
C ARG A 55 -8.73 -7.70 1.26
N VAL A 56 -8.86 -7.90 -0.04
CA VAL A 56 -7.72 -8.03 -0.94
C VAL A 56 -7.07 -6.67 -1.13
N VAL A 57 -5.76 -6.62 -0.96
CA VAL A 57 -4.94 -5.43 -1.24
C VAL A 57 -4.06 -5.74 -2.45
N THR A 58 -4.26 -4.98 -3.52
CA THR A 58 -3.45 -5.10 -4.75
C THR A 58 -2.70 -3.82 -5.03
N PHE A 59 -1.69 -3.92 -5.90
CA PHE A 59 -0.84 -2.80 -6.26
C PHE A 59 -0.64 -2.76 -7.78
N SER A 60 -0.56 -1.56 -8.34
CA SER A 60 -0.15 -1.39 -9.75
C SER A 60 1.32 -1.76 -9.97
N THR A 61 1.75 -1.75 -11.23
CA THR A 61 3.13 -2.02 -11.65
C THR A 61 4.17 -1.00 -11.16
N ALA A 62 3.73 0.13 -10.62
CA ALA A 62 4.58 1.14 -9.97
C ALA A 62 5.21 0.66 -8.65
N PHE A 63 4.66 -0.40 -8.05
CA PHE A 63 5.16 -0.99 -6.81
C PHE A 63 5.96 -2.26 -7.10
N LYS A 64 7.10 -2.41 -6.42
CA LYS A 64 7.99 -3.58 -6.55
C LYS A 64 8.17 -4.26 -5.21
N PHE A 65 8.22 -5.59 -5.26
CA PHE A 65 8.13 -6.46 -4.10
C PHE A 65 9.30 -7.44 -4.13
N PRO A 66 10.35 -7.26 -3.30
CA PRO A 66 11.37 -8.28 -3.12
C PRO A 66 10.81 -9.52 -2.40
N VAL A 67 9.76 -9.32 -1.60
CA VAL A 67 8.96 -10.36 -0.96
C VAL A 67 7.49 -10.09 -1.28
N ALA A 68 6.72 -11.14 -1.53
CA ALA A 68 5.29 -11.02 -1.81
C ALA A 68 4.56 -10.26 -0.69
N TRP A 69 3.63 -9.39 -1.09
CA TRP A 69 2.75 -8.70 -0.15
C TRP A 69 1.84 -9.71 0.56
N VAL A 70 1.71 -9.55 1.88
CA VAL A 70 0.77 -10.31 2.71
C VAL A 70 0.01 -9.31 3.58
N ASN A 71 -1.33 -9.36 3.54
CA ASN A 71 -2.19 -8.59 4.44
C ASN A 71 -2.89 -9.50 5.46
N GLY A 72 -3.28 -8.91 6.59
CA GLY A 72 -4.14 -9.56 7.58
C GLY A 72 -5.44 -10.08 6.95
N GLY A 73 -5.98 -11.17 7.51
CA GLY A 73 -7.16 -11.87 7.02
C GLY A 73 -8.33 -11.89 8.00
N THR A 74 -8.17 -11.33 9.20
CA THR A 74 -9.25 -11.23 10.20
C THR A 74 -9.53 -9.79 10.56
N ALA A 75 -10.74 -9.51 11.03
CA ALA A 75 -11.12 -8.18 11.49
C ALA A 75 -10.13 -7.66 12.55
N ALA A 76 -9.94 -6.33 12.55
CA ALA A 76 -9.00 -5.58 13.39
C ALA A 76 -7.51 -5.84 13.13
N GLN A 77 -7.11 -6.87 12.37
CA GLN A 77 -5.69 -7.04 12.04
C GLN A 77 -5.15 -5.86 11.25
N HIS A 78 -3.97 -5.41 11.65
CA HIS A 78 -3.28 -4.29 11.05
C HIS A 78 -2.15 -4.79 10.16
N THR A 79 -2.05 -4.25 8.94
CA THR A 79 -0.92 -4.45 8.02
C THR A 79 -0.24 -3.12 7.77
N ILE A 80 1.07 -3.04 7.99
CA ILE A 80 1.87 -1.86 7.61
C ILE A 80 2.87 -2.26 6.54
N GLY A 81 2.87 -1.50 5.45
CA GLY A 81 3.91 -1.54 4.42
C GLY A 81 4.69 -0.23 4.38
N GLU A 82 6.02 -0.30 4.42
CA GLU A 82 6.90 0.83 4.12
C GLU A 82 7.52 0.63 2.73
N PHE A 83 7.29 1.61 1.85
CA PHE A 83 7.87 1.64 0.52
C PHE A 83 8.87 2.79 0.42
N VAL A 84 9.97 2.55 -0.29
CA VAL A 84 11.00 3.53 -0.59
C VAL A 84 11.07 3.74 -2.09
N TYR A 85 11.09 5.00 -2.51
CA TYR A 85 11.24 5.35 -3.91
C TYR A 85 12.69 5.16 -4.36
N ASP A 86 12.93 4.34 -5.38
CA ASP A 86 14.29 4.07 -5.90
C ASP A 86 14.71 5.03 -7.05
N GLY A 87 13.86 5.99 -7.38
CA GLY A 87 14.02 6.88 -8.55
C GLY A 87 13.19 6.45 -9.77
N GLN A 88 12.49 5.33 -9.71
CA GLN A 88 11.57 4.87 -10.76
C GLN A 88 10.33 4.16 -10.19
N PHE A 89 10.48 3.37 -9.14
CA PHE A 89 9.43 2.56 -8.51
C PHE A 89 9.38 2.76 -7.00
N LEU A 90 8.25 2.43 -6.40
CA LEU A 90 8.09 2.30 -4.95
C LEU A 90 8.42 0.85 -4.56
N VAL A 91 9.56 0.64 -3.92
CA VAL A 91 10.05 -0.69 -3.53
C VAL A 91 9.66 -0.97 -2.09
N LEU A 92 9.02 -2.10 -1.82
CA LEU A 92 8.68 -2.53 -0.47
C LEU A 92 9.96 -2.87 0.31
N GLU A 93 10.23 -2.12 1.38
CA GLU A 93 11.34 -2.44 2.30
C GLU A 93 10.87 -3.32 3.46
N ARG A 94 9.66 -3.10 3.97
CA ARG A 94 9.13 -3.79 5.14
C ARG A 94 7.62 -3.95 5.03
N ALA A 95 7.12 -5.15 5.31
CA ALA A 95 5.72 -5.39 5.58
C ALA A 95 5.57 -6.23 6.85
N ASN A 96 4.63 -5.86 7.71
CA ASN A 96 4.32 -6.60 8.93
C ASN A 96 2.81 -6.62 9.16
N VAL A 97 2.35 -7.71 9.78
CA VAL A 97 0.96 -7.88 10.19
C VAL A 97 0.93 -8.06 11.71
N TRP A 98 -0.01 -7.37 12.38
CA TRP A 98 -0.22 -7.46 13.83
C TRP A 98 -1.67 -7.83 14.15
N TYR A 99 -1.87 -8.26 15.40
CA TYR A 99 -3.13 -8.76 15.95
C TYR A 99 -4.25 -7.73 15.90
#